data_AF-A0A401RFT5-F1
#
_entry.id   AF-A0A401RFT5-F1
#
_cell.length_a   1.000
_cell.length_b   1.000
_cell.length_c   1.000
_cell.angle_alpha   90.00
_cell.angle_beta   90.00
_cell.angle_gamma   90.00
#
_symmetry.space_group_name_H-M   'P 1'
#
loop_
_entity.id
_entity.type
_entity.pdbx_description
1 polymer ?
#
loop_
_entity_poly.entity_id
_entity_poly.type
_entity_poly.pdbx_seq_one_letter_code
_entity_poly.pdbx_strand_id
1 'polypeptide(L)'
;MDQTKLNTLNCMDWKLLPPATDEMIERSMRVKGRFMGDPSHEYDTISVKKNEEEMASLELKVKEEERLTATIEQINREAAIVPRGAFIKTPLEQIHKNRSFGGLSVTEAGKLQSYLHFTEPVILKKKSQLLQANLEDSVDFLNSLEDDELKG
;
A
#
# COMPACT_ATOMS: atom_id res chain seq x y z
N MET A 1 4.11 -2.54 9.52
CA MET A 1 3.00 -2.82 10.47
C MET A 1 2.43 -4.17 10.08
N ASP A 2 2.47 -5.17 10.96
CA ASP A 2 1.90 -6.47 10.65
C ASP A 2 0.38 -6.38 10.67
N GLN A 3 -0.24 -6.66 9.52
CA GLN A 3 -1.69 -6.64 9.35
C GLN A 3 -2.17 -8.02 8.88
N THR A 4 -3.10 -8.60 9.62
CA THR A 4 -3.79 -9.83 9.24
C THR A 4 -5.03 -9.49 8.43
N LYS A 5 -5.15 -10.02 7.22
CA LYS A 5 -6.27 -9.73 6.30
C LYS A 5 -7.24 -10.92 6.29
N LEU A 6 -8.53 -10.65 6.44
CA LEU A 6 -9.59 -11.66 6.42
C LEU A 6 -10.57 -11.37 5.28
N ASN A 7 -11.04 -12.41 4.59
CA ASN A 7 -12.10 -12.31 3.60
C ASN A 7 -13.39 -13.00 4.07
N THR A 8 -14.54 -12.57 3.56
CA THR A 8 -15.84 -13.20 3.79
C THR A 8 -16.78 -12.86 2.64
N LEU A 9 -17.69 -13.77 2.29
CA LEU A 9 -18.74 -13.55 1.29
C LEU A 9 -20.13 -13.37 1.92
N ASN A 10 -20.28 -13.74 3.19
CA ASN A 10 -21.57 -13.76 3.91
C ASN A 10 -21.53 -13.01 5.25
N CYS A 11 -20.41 -12.38 5.60
CA CYS A 11 -20.16 -11.70 6.88
C CYS A 11 -20.22 -12.60 8.12
N MET A 12 -20.24 -13.92 7.94
CA MET A 12 -20.31 -14.91 9.02
C MET A 12 -19.07 -15.80 9.04
N ASP A 13 -18.67 -16.31 7.88
CA ASP A 13 -17.49 -17.16 7.70
C ASP A 13 -16.32 -16.33 7.22
N TRP A 14 -15.27 -16.24 8.05
CA TRP A 14 -14.08 -15.45 7.79
C TRP A 14 -12.92 -16.38 7.46
N LYS A 15 -12.27 -16.16 6.31
CA LYS A 15 -11.08 -16.91 5.91
C LYS A 15 -9.86 -16.00 5.95
N LEU A 16 -8.77 -16.56 6.47
CA LEU A 16 -7.49 -15.87 6.52
C LEU A 16 -6.87 -15.81 5.12
N LEU A 17 -6.47 -14.62 4.69
CA LEU A 17 -5.68 -14.42 3.48
C LEU A 17 -4.19 -14.67 3.76
N PRO A 18 -3.44 -15.20 2.78
CA PRO A 18 -2.00 -15.33 2.90
C PRO A 18 -1.33 -13.95 3.10
N PRO A 19 -0.09 -13.89 3.63
CA PRO A 19 0.66 -12.64 3.67
C PRO A 19 1.05 -12.17 2.27
N ALA A 20 1.11 -10.84 2.08
CA ALA A 20 1.51 -10.26 0.80
C ALA A 20 3.04 -10.31 0.63
N THR A 21 3.54 -11.21 -0.20
CA THR A 21 4.96 -11.22 -0.62
C THR A 21 5.14 -10.40 -1.89
N ASP A 22 6.31 -9.78 -2.07
CA ASP A 22 6.56 -8.94 -3.25
C ASP A 22 6.49 -9.75 -4.56
N GLU A 23 6.93 -11.01 -4.56
CA GLU A 23 6.78 -11.90 -5.72
C GLU A 23 5.32 -12.14 -6.10
N MET A 24 4.43 -12.28 -5.10
CA MET A 24 3.01 -12.48 -5.33
C MET A 24 2.37 -11.23 -5.93
N ILE A 25 2.82 -10.05 -5.51
CA ILE A 25 2.37 -8.77 -6.07
C ILE A 25 2.78 -8.67 -7.54
N GLU A 26 4.05 -8.93 -7.86
CA GLU A 26 4.56 -8.88 -9.25
C GLU A 26 3.84 -9.87 -10.18
N ARG A 27 3.55 -11.08 -9.70
CA ARG A 27 2.79 -12.08 -10.46
C ARG A 27 1.35 -11.63 -10.69
N SER A 28 0.71 -11.12 -9.65
CA SER A 28 -0.70 -10.69 -9.68
C SER A 28 -0.95 -9.48 -10.59
N MET A 29 0.03 -8.57 -10.70
CA MET A 29 -0.06 -7.40 -11.61
C MET A 29 -0.20 -7.77 -13.09
N ARG A 30 0.19 -8.99 -13.48
CA ARG A 30 0.08 -9.49 -14.86
C ARG A 30 -1.35 -9.90 -15.20
N VAL A 31 -2.16 -10.23 -14.20
CA VAL A 31 -3.55 -10.65 -14.37
C VAL A 31 -4.46 -9.42 -14.40
N LYS A 32 -5.06 -9.15 -15.56
CA LYS A 32 -6.04 -8.07 -15.73
C LYS A 32 -7.44 -8.64 -15.86
N GLY A 33 -8.41 -8.04 -15.19
CA GLY A 33 -9.81 -8.46 -15.26
C GLY A 33 -10.55 -8.28 -13.94
N ARG A 34 -11.80 -8.75 -13.91
CA ARG A 34 -12.61 -8.77 -12.68
C ARG A 34 -12.21 -9.95 -11.79
N PHE A 35 -12.60 -9.92 -10.53
CA PHE A 35 -12.54 -11.09 -9.65
C PHE A 35 -13.73 -12.01 -9.93
N MET A 36 -13.54 -13.32 -9.83
CA MET A 36 -14.59 -14.31 -10.07
C MET A 36 -15.44 -14.57 -8.83
N GLY A 37 -14.95 -14.20 -7.65
CA GLY A 37 -15.60 -14.43 -6.37
C GLY A 37 -15.33 -15.81 -5.76
N ASP A 38 -14.42 -16.59 -6.35
CA ASP A 38 -13.98 -17.88 -5.83
C ASP A 38 -12.49 -17.80 -5.47
N PRO A 39 -12.12 -17.86 -4.16
CA PRO A 39 -10.72 -17.83 -3.72
C PRO A 39 -9.83 -18.92 -4.32
N SER A 40 -10.41 -20.07 -4.72
CA SER A 40 -9.67 -21.20 -5.31
C SER A 40 -9.51 -21.11 -6.83
N HIS A 41 -10.08 -20.09 -7.48
CA HIS A 41 -9.93 -19.92 -8.92
C HIS A 41 -8.47 -19.64 -9.29
N GLU A 42 -7.98 -20.31 -10.33
CA GLU A 42 -6.63 -20.15 -10.84
C GLU A 42 -6.65 -19.36 -12.16
N TYR A 43 -5.87 -18.29 -12.21
CA TYR A 43 -5.64 -17.52 -13.42
C TYR A 43 -4.38 -18.02 -14.13
N ASP A 44 -4.49 -18.36 -15.40
CA ASP A 44 -3.35 -18.71 -16.23
C ASP A 44 -2.59 -17.44 -16.63
N THR A 45 -1.33 -17.34 -16.21
CA THR A 45 -0.42 -16.25 -16.60
C THR A 45 0.71 -16.79 -17.46
N ILE A 46 0.85 -16.26 -18.68
CA ILE A 46 2.00 -16.55 -19.54
C ILE A 46 3.15 -15.65 -19.09
N SER A 47 4.22 -16.24 -18.57
CA SER A 47 5.48 -15.53 -18.36
C SER A 47 6.41 -15.76 -19.55
N VAL A 48 6.70 -14.70 -20.32
CA VAL A 48 7.76 -14.74 -21.35
C VAL A 48 9.07 -14.35 -20.66
N LYS A 49 9.95 -15.33 -20.42
CA LYS A 49 11.33 -15.05 -20.03
C LYS A 49 12.12 -14.67 -21.28
N LYS A 50 12.75 -13.50 -21.28
CA LYS A 50 13.61 -13.02 -22.37
C LYS A 50 15.07 -13.38 -22.07
N ASN A 51 15.40 -14.67 -22.11
CA ASN A 51 16.80 -15.14 -22.15
C ASN A 51 17.02 -15.89 -23.46
N GLU A 52 18.12 -15.58 -24.14
CA GLU A 52 18.32 -15.73 -25.59
C GLU A 52 18.40 -17.15 -26.17
N GLU A 53 18.18 -18.26 -25.45
CA GLU A 53 18.34 -19.59 -26.06
C GLU A 53 17.24 -20.65 -25.81
N GLU A 54 16.24 -20.43 -24.94
CA GLU A 54 15.07 -21.32 -24.89
C GLU A 54 13.80 -20.53 -24.52
N MET A 55 12.86 -20.44 -25.46
CA MET A 55 11.49 -19.94 -25.24
C MET A 55 10.68 -20.96 -24.41
N ALA A 56 11.03 -21.14 -23.14
CA ALA A 56 10.20 -21.88 -22.20
C ALA A 56 9.13 -20.94 -21.62
N SER A 57 7.91 -21.00 -22.17
CA SER A 57 6.73 -20.39 -21.56
C SER A 57 6.43 -21.12 -20.25
N LEU A 58 6.79 -20.52 -19.12
CA LEU A 58 6.36 -21.03 -17.83
C LEU A 58 4.93 -20.53 -17.59
N GLU A 59 3.98 -21.46 -17.65
CA GLU A 59 2.62 -21.28 -17.16
C GLU A 59 2.70 -21.06 -15.64
N LEU A 60 2.58 -19.81 -15.23
CA LEU A 60 2.47 -19.46 -13.81
C LEU A 60 0.99 -19.30 -13.49
N LYS A 61 0.50 -20.15 -12.60
CA LYS A 61 -0.85 -20.05 -12.08
C LYS A 61 -0.86 -19.12 -10.87
N VAL A 62 -1.80 -18.18 -10.86
CA VAL A 62 -2.03 -17.28 -9.73
C VAL A 62 -3.40 -17.59 -9.17
N LYS A 63 -3.49 -17.89 -7.87
CA LYS A 63 -4.80 -18.10 -7.24
C LYS A 63 -5.50 -16.76 -7.01
N GLU A 64 -6.82 -16.79 -7.01
CA GLU A 64 -7.62 -15.60 -6.77
C GLU A 64 -7.37 -15.00 -5.38
N GLU A 65 -7.18 -15.84 -4.35
CA GLU A 65 -6.84 -15.38 -3.00
C GLU A 65 -5.49 -14.62 -2.93
N GLU A 66 -4.50 -15.07 -3.71
CA GLU A 66 -3.18 -14.43 -3.83
C GLU A 66 -3.30 -13.09 -4.54
N ARG A 67 -4.02 -13.09 -5.67
CA ARG A 67 -4.31 -11.87 -6.44
C ARG A 67 -5.07 -10.83 -5.61
N LEU A 68 -6.06 -11.27 -4.84
CA LEU A 68 -6.83 -10.40 -3.96
C LEU A 68 -5.92 -9.77 -2.90
N THR A 69 -5.09 -10.59 -2.25
CA THR A 69 -4.15 -10.13 -1.23
C THR A 69 -3.16 -9.10 -1.77
N ALA A 70 -2.60 -9.37 -2.96
CA ALA A 70 -1.70 -8.46 -3.66
C ALA A 70 -2.38 -7.13 -4.03
N THR A 71 -3.62 -7.20 -4.51
CA THR A 71 -4.40 -6.01 -4.88
C THR A 71 -4.70 -5.15 -3.65
N ILE A 72 -5.09 -5.76 -2.52
CA ILE A 72 -5.30 -5.04 -1.25
C ILE A 72 -4.00 -4.36 -0.80
N GLU A 73 -2.87 -5.06 -0.91
CA GLU A 73 -1.58 -4.48 -0.54
C GLU A 73 -1.22 -3.28 -1.41
N GLN A 74 -1.44 -3.36 -2.72
CA GLN A 74 -1.20 -2.23 -3.62
C GLN A 74 -2.12 -1.04 -3.30
N ILE A 75 -3.41 -1.28 -3.06
CA ILE A 75 -4.36 -0.23 -2.67
C ILE A 75 -3.91 0.41 -1.35
N ASN A 76 -3.50 -0.38 -0.36
CA ASN A 76 -3.01 0.16 0.90
C ASN A 76 -1.74 0.99 0.70
N ARG A 77 -0.81 0.53 -0.14
CA ARG A 77 0.44 1.26 -0.45
C ARG A 77 0.18 2.61 -1.14
N GLU A 78 -0.87 2.73 -1.95
CA GLU A 78 -1.14 3.91 -2.78
C GLU A 78 -2.23 4.84 -2.21
N ALA A 79 -3.16 4.33 -1.38
CA ALA A 79 -4.36 5.06 -0.97
C ALA A 79 -4.62 5.08 0.54
N ALA A 80 -3.83 4.37 1.37
CA ALA A 80 -3.98 4.47 2.81
C ALA A 80 -3.40 5.81 3.29
N ILE A 81 -4.26 6.68 3.81
CA ILE A 81 -3.88 8.04 4.23
C ILE A 81 -4.31 8.33 5.66
N VAL A 82 -3.60 9.24 6.30
CA VAL A 82 -3.90 9.77 7.64
C VAL A 82 -3.75 11.29 7.65
N PRO A 83 -4.54 12.00 8.47
CA PRO A 83 -4.35 13.44 8.61
C PRO A 83 -3.04 13.75 9.36
N ARG A 84 -2.36 14.80 8.92
CA ARG A 84 -1.11 15.28 9.51
C ARG A 84 -1.33 15.62 10.99
N GLY A 85 -0.43 15.14 11.85
CA GLY A 85 -0.53 15.33 13.30
C GLY A 85 -1.38 14.29 14.03
N ALA A 86 -2.07 13.37 13.35
CA ALA A 86 -2.81 12.28 14.00
C ALA A 86 -1.89 11.20 14.61
N PHE A 87 -0.68 11.10 14.11
CA PHE A 87 0.37 10.24 14.65
C PHE A 87 1.61 11.08 14.93
N ILE A 88 2.33 10.71 15.98
CA ILE A 88 3.61 11.32 16.35
C ILE A 88 4.65 10.20 16.45
N LYS A 89 5.83 10.49 15.92
CA LYS A 89 7.02 9.66 16.06
C LYS A 89 7.91 10.20 17.18
N THR A 90 8.27 9.32 18.11
CA THR A 90 9.17 9.68 19.21
C THR A 90 10.63 9.62 18.76
N PRO A 91 11.57 10.23 19.51
CA PRO A 91 13.01 10.09 19.24
C PRO A 91 13.52 8.63 19.30
N LEU A 92 12.73 7.72 19.89
CA LEU A 92 13.01 6.28 19.92
C LEU A 92 12.43 5.55 18.70
N GLU A 93 12.03 6.28 17.65
CA GLU A 93 11.45 5.75 16.42
C GLU A 93 10.10 5.03 16.61
N GLN A 94 9.44 5.24 17.75
CA GLN A 94 8.13 4.64 18.03
C GLN A 94 7.00 5.56 17.54
N ILE A 95 6.01 4.98 16.86
CA ILE A 95 4.85 5.72 16.33
C ILE A 95 3.67 5.54 17.28
N HIS A 96 3.10 6.64 17.76
CA HIS A 96 1.90 6.63 18.60
C HIS A 96 0.80 7.50 18.00
N LYS A 97 -0.46 7.16 18.30
CA LYS A 97 -1.59 8.05 18.04
C LYS A 97 -1.47 9.30 18.91
N ASN A 98 -1.59 10.46 18.29
CA ASN A 98 -1.60 11.73 19.01
C ASN A 98 -2.95 11.93 19.70
N ARG A 99 -3.01 11.76 21.02
CA ARG A 99 -4.24 11.93 21.80
C ARG A 99 -4.75 13.36 21.83
N SER A 100 -3.90 14.33 21.56
CA SER A 100 -4.25 15.76 21.52
C SER A 100 -4.77 16.19 20.15
N PHE A 101 -4.75 15.31 19.15
CA PHE A 101 -5.23 15.63 17.81
C PHE A 101 -6.78 15.70 17.80
N GLY A 102 -7.31 16.91 17.68
CA GLY A 102 -8.74 17.18 17.64
C GLY A 102 -9.40 17.04 16.26
N GLY A 103 -8.65 16.64 15.24
CA GLY A 103 -9.09 16.66 13.85
C GLY A 103 -8.60 17.89 13.07
N LEU A 104 -8.77 17.83 11.75
CA LEU A 104 -8.48 18.95 10.87
C LEU A 104 -9.66 19.94 10.85
N SER A 105 -9.37 21.23 10.67
CA SER A 105 -10.40 22.20 10.34
C SER A 105 -11.01 21.91 8.95
N VAL A 106 -12.22 22.39 8.68
CA VAL A 106 -12.88 22.24 7.36
C VAL A 106 -12.00 22.79 6.24
N THR A 107 -11.30 23.90 6.49
CA THR A 107 -10.38 24.53 5.54
C THR A 107 -9.12 23.71 5.27
N GLU A 108 -8.65 22.91 6.23
CA GLU A 108 -7.48 22.06 6.08
C GLU A 108 -7.84 20.70 5.49
N ALA A 109 -9.02 20.16 5.84
CA ALA A 109 -9.50 18.89 5.30
C ALA A 109 -9.65 18.90 3.76
N GLY A 110 -9.77 20.08 3.14
CA GLY A 110 -9.77 20.23 1.68
C GLY A 110 -8.37 20.25 1.03
N LYS A 111 -7.28 20.23 1.80
CA LYS A 111 -5.91 20.41 1.28
C LYS A 111 -5.14 19.09 1.32
N LEU A 112 -4.50 18.73 0.22
CA LEU A 112 -3.70 17.49 0.12
C LEU A 112 -2.50 17.48 1.09
N GLN A 113 -1.84 18.63 1.30
CA GLN A 113 -0.74 18.78 2.26
C GLN A 113 -1.12 18.45 3.72
N SER A 114 -2.41 18.42 4.05
CA SER A 114 -2.92 18.07 5.38
C SER A 114 -3.04 16.57 5.59
N TYR A 115 -2.70 15.75 4.60
CA TYR A 115 -2.73 14.30 4.64
C TYR A 115 -1.37 13.70 4.29
N LEU A 116 -1.08 12.57 4.92
CA LEU A 116 0.14 11.80 4.74
C LEU A 116 -0.20 10.35 4.40
N HIS A 117 0.61 9.69 3.58
CA HIS A 117 0.54 8.26 3.30
C HIS A 117 0.85 7.45 4.56
N PHE A 118 -0.03 6.50 4.90
CA PHE A 118 0.07 5.65 6.09
C PHE A 118 0.81 4.35 5.79
N THR A 119 1.96 4.49 5.15
CA THR A 119 2.82 3.40 4.68
C THR A 119 4.26 3.72 5.03
N GLU A 120 5.17 2.77 4.82
CA GLU A 120 6.59 3.04 5.04
C GLU A 120 7.06 4.16 4.09
N PRO A 121 7.75 5.20 4.60
CA PRO A 121 8.06 6.38 3.81
C PRO A 121 9.11 6.08 2.73
N VAL A 122 8.71 6.15 1.46
CA VAL A 122 9.57 5.92 0.30
C VAL A 122 10.27 7.21 -0.15
N ILE A 123 9.58 8.36 -0.09
CA ILE A 123 10.03 9.61 -0.74
C ILE A 123 10.77 10.55 0.24
N LEU A 124 10.63 10.38 1.56
CA LEU A 124 11.27 11.29 2.54
C LEU A 124 12.80 11.29 2.45
N LYS A 125 13.38 10.18 2.00
CA LYS A 125 14.83 10.02 1.79
C LYS A 125 15.37 10.84 0.61
N LYS A 126 14.52 11.54 -0.16
CA LYS A 126 14.89 12.27 -1.38
C LYS A 126 14.72 13.80 -1.31
N LYS A 127 14.22 14.37 -0.20
CA LYS A 127 14.02 15.83 -0.08
C LYS A 127 15.34 16.58 0.18
N SER A 128 15.45 17.80 -0.36
CA SER A 128 16.59 18.71 -0.15
C SER A 128 16.69 19.16 1.31
N GLN A 129 17.92 19.40 1.78
CA GLN A 129 18.22 19.84 3.17
C GLN A 129 17.44 21.09 3.60
N LEU A 130 17.14 22.01 2.67
CA LEU A 130 16.38 23.23 2.96
C LEU A 130 14.89 22.96 3.23
N LEU A 131 14.32 21.95 2.58
CA LEU A 131 12.94 21.53 2.82
C LEU A 131 12.84 20.76 4.14
N GLN A 132 13.85 19.95 4.47
CA GLN A 132 13.94 19.24 5.75
C GLN A 132 14.00 20.20 6.95
N ALA A 133 14.63 21.37 6.81
CA ALA A 133 14.71 22.36 7.89
C ALA A 133 13.35 22.96 8.32
N ASN A 134 12.31 22.84 7.49
CA ASN A 134 10.95 23.31 7.81
C ASN A 134 10.00 22.18 8.22
N LEU A 135 10.46 20.92 8.21
CA LEU A 135 9.67 19.78 8.62
C LEU A 135 9.83 19.54 10.12
N GLU A 136 8.74 19.20 10.78
CA GLU A 136 8.78 18.78 12.16
C GLU A 136 8.91 17.25 12.20
N ASP A 137 10.13 16.74 12.41
CA ASP A 137 10.44 15.30 12.32
C ASP A 137 9.49 14.39 13.13
N SER A 138 8.91 14.91 14.21
CA SER A 138 7.96 14.18 15.06
C SER A 138 6.58 13.99 14.38
N VAL A 139 6.19 14.88 13.48
CA VAL A 139 4.88 14.91 12.81
C VAL A 139 4.99 14.57 11.32
N ASP A 140 6.07 14.97 10.68
CA ASP A 140 6.31 14.91 9.23
C ASP A 140 7.19 13.71 8.82
N PHE A 141 7.05 12.61 9.54
CA PHE A 141 7.83 11.38 9.33
C PHE A 141 7.24 10.47 8.23
N LEU A 142 6.14 10.87 7.58
CA LEU A 142 5.49 10.16 6.47
C LEU A 142 5.47 11.01 5.19
N ASN A 143 5.11 10.41 4.06
CA ASN A 143 5.03 11.11 2.77
C ASN A 143 3.75 11.93 2.64
N SER A 144 3.84 13.17 2.13
CA SER A 144 2.66 14.01 1.89
C SER A 144 1.98 13.63 0.57
N LEU A 145 0.65 13.71 0.55
CA LEU A 145 -0.14 13.54 -0.69
C LEU A 145 0.12 14.64 -1.72
N GLU A 146 0.61 15.80 -1.30
CA GLU A 146 0.94 16.89 -2.22
C GLU A 146 2.10 16.52 -3.16
N ASP A 147 2.97 15.59 -2.73
CA ASP A 147 4.13 15.15 -3.50
C ASP A 147 3.79 14.00 -4.49
N ASP A 148 2.53 13.55 -4.57
CA ASP A 148 2.14 12.43 -5.43
C ASP A 148 2.16 12.82 -6.91
N GLU A 149 2.76 11.95 -7.73
CA GLU A 149 2.74 12.10 -9.18
C GLU A 149 1.38 11.69 -9.75
N LEU A 150 0.76 12.59 -10.51
CA LEU A 150 -0.45 12.29 -11.26
C LEU A 150 -0.14 11.30 -12.39
N LYS A 151 -0.57 10.05 -12.23
CA LYS A 151 -0.56 9.06 -13.32
C LYS A 151 -1.78 9.28 -14.20
N GLY A 152 -1.60 10.07 -15.26
CA GLY A 152 -2.57 10.32 -16.33
C GLY A 152 -2.34 9.44 -17.55
#